data_AF-A0A5N6M0C0-F1
#
_entry.id   AF-A0A5N6M0C0-F1
#
_cell.length_a   1.000
_cell.length_b   1.000
_cell.length_c   1.000
_cell.angle_alpha   90.00
_cell.angle_beta   90.00
_cell.angle_gamma   90.00
#
_symmetry.space_group_name_H-M   'P 1'
#
loop_
_entity.id
_entity.type
_entity.pdbx_description
1 polymer ?
#
loop_
_entity_poly.entity_id
_entity_poly.type
_entity_poly.pdbx_seq_one_letter_code
_entity_poly.pdbx_strand_id
1 'polypeptide(L)'
;MHPEKIKMSIGGEALESVIGRSEDEELPEFESGAFDLEVGEKSKMRGDKLADEGFLNEYLQNGAISRHTMRDLIGSIRLIGSNEFECSEWVEEPTLLITRFEYANLFHTVTDWYSAYVSSRVTGLPNRPQLVFIDGHCMTQLEETWKAVFSGLRYAKNFSGSVCFRHAIFSPLGYETAMFRGLSETIYCDGASSHELWQKPNNKKTARISEFGEMIRAAFSLPLHQQHHSSKSGSRNHNVLFVRREDYLAHPRHAGKVQSRLSNEQEVFDALKIWSTSHKECKINLINGLFGHMPMKEQVRAIQDASVIVGAHGAGLTHIVSATPDTEILEIVSSEYRRPHFELISKWKGLNYHPIYLSGSYASPPLLIYGHKIRYVVTEFYFADMIWICNGLGLIDGLKDEKLTAVESKQAEAVAVIGT
;
A
#
# COMPACT_ATOMS: atom_id res chain seq x y z
N MET A 1 -25.39 13.80 -5.61
CA MET A 1 -25.39 12.34 -5.40
C MET A 1 -26.72 11.95 -4.79
N HIS A 2 -27.30 10.87 -5.28
CA HIS A 2 -28.61 10.33 -4.90
C HIS A 2 -28.42 8.93 -4.32
N PRO A 3 -28.23 8.79 -2.99
CA PRO A 3 -27.90 7.52 -2.35
C PRO A 3 -28.91 6.40 -2.64
N GLU A 4 -30.18 6.72 -2.85
CA GLU A 4 -31.25 5.77 -3.15
C GLU A 4 -31.07 5.06 -4.49
N LYS A 5 -30.36 5.70 -5.43
CA LYS A 5 -30.05 5.19 -6.78
C LYS A 5 -28.73 4.42 -6.86
N ILE A 6 -28.07 4.19 -5.73
CA ILE A 6 -26.86 3.38 -5.63
C ILE A 6 -27.24 2.10 -4.91
N LYS A 7 -27.49 1.00 -5.61
CA LYS A 7 -27.89 -0.26 -4.97
C LYS A 7 -26.67 -0.98 -4.40
N MET A 8 -26.66 -1.12 -3.07
CA MET A 8 -25.66 -1.79 -2.23
C MET A 8 -26.15 -1.82 -0.77
N SER A 9 -25.48 -2.57 0.10
CA SER A 9 -25.65 -2.54 1.56
C SER A 9 -25.33 -1.17 2.18
N ILE A 10 -25.71 -0.98 3.44
CA ILE A 10 -25.54 0.32 4.12
C ILE A 10 -24.07 0.69 4.35
N GLY A 11 -23.19 -0.31 4.51
CA GLY A 11 -21.77 -0.10 4.76
C GLY A 11 -21.50 0.39 6.19
N GLY A 12 -20.28 0.11 6.65
CA GLY A 12 -19.82 0.52 7.97
C GLY A 12 -20.41 -0.27 9.13
N GLU A 13 -21.06 -1.41 8.87
CA GLU A 13 -21.49 -2.33 9.91
C GLU A 13 -20.29 -3.00 10.58
N ALA A 14 -20.48 -3.51 11.80
CA ALA A 14 -19.48 -4.35 12.45
C ALA A 14 -19.33 -5.67 11.68
N LEU A 15 -18.08 -6.13 11.51
CA LEU A 15 -17.74 -7.34 10.76
C LEU A 15 -18.55 -8.56 11.22
N GLU A 16 -18.70 -8.72 12.54
CA GLU A 16 -19.41 -9.83 13.17
C GLU A 16 -20.90 -9.86 12.85
N SER A 17 -21.48 -8.71 12.48
CA SER A 17 -22.91 -8.58 12.16
C SER A 17 -23.27 -8.95 10.73
N VAL A 18 -22.26 -9.18 9.87
CA VAL A 18 -22.45 -9.37 8.42
C VAL A 18 -21.78 -10.63 7.88
N ILE A 19 -21.40 -11.56 8.76
CA ILE A 19 -20.74 -12.82 8.38
C ILE A 19 -21.57 -13.56 7.32
N GLY A 20 -20.88 -13.98 6.25
CA GLY A 20 -21.48 -14.69 5.12
C GLY A 20 -22.13 -13.79 4.05
N ARG A 21 -22.17 -12.47 4.23
CA ARG A 21 -22.65 -11.53 3.20
C ARG A 21 -21.86 -11.70 1.90
N SER A 22 -22.54 -11.68 0.76
CA SER A 22 -21.89 -11.76 -0.55
C SER A 22 -21.22 -10.44 -0.95
N GLU A 23 -20.24 -10.50 -1.86
CA GLU A 23 -19.58 -9.28 -2.39
C GLU A 23 -20.54 -8.46 -3.26
N ASP A 24 -21.44 -9.10 -4.00
CA ASP A 24 -22.43 -8.43 -4.87
C ASP A 24 -23.38 -7.51 -4.09
N GLU A 25 -23.66 -7.83 -2.82
CA GLU A 25 -24.44 -6.97 -1.93
C GLU A 25 -23.69 -5.69 -1.53
N GLU A 26 -22.35 -5.72 -1.51
CA GLU A 26 -21.50 -4.61 -1.03
C GLU A 26 -21.01 -3.72 -2.17
N LEU A 27 -20.84 -4.26 -3.37
CA LEU A 27 -20.40 -3.49 -4.54
C LEU A 27 -21.55 -2.60 -5.10
N PRO A 28 -21.29 -1.32 -5.39
CA PRO A 28 -22.31 -0.37 -5.83
C PRO A 28 -22.81 -0.62 -7.26
N GLU A 29 -24.11 -0.81 -7.44
CA GLU A 29 -24.78 -0.74 -8.75
C GLU A 29 -25.37 0.66 -8.92
N PHE A 30 -24.96 1.39 -9.94
CA PHE A 30 -25.39 2.77 -10.16
C PHE A 30 -26.54 2.83 -11.17
N GLU A 31 -27.69 3.36 -10.75
CA GLU A 31 -28.76 3.72 -11.69
C GLU A 31 -28.43 5.04 -12.40
N SER A 32 -29.04 5.27 -13.56
CA SER A 32 -28.90 6.54 -14.29
C SER A 32 -29.33 7.72 -13.42
N GLY A 33 -28.44 8.70 -13.26
CA GLY A 33 -28.65 9.82 -12.36
C GLY A 33 -28.44 9.49 -10.90
N ALA A 34 -27.68 8.45 -10.56
CA ALA A 34 -27.13 8.28 -9.21
C ALA A 34 -26.22 9.47 -8.83
N PHE A 35 -25.60 10.06 -9.84
CA PHE A 35 -24.90 11.34 -9.75
C PHE A 35 -25.47 12.30 -10.78
N ASP A 36 -25.56 13.57 -10.41
CA ASP A 36 -25.92 14.66 -11.30
C ASP A 36 -24.82 15.72 -11.21
N LEU A 37 -24.55 16.40 -12.32
CA LEU A 37 -23.61 17.51 -12.44
C LEU A 37 -24.37 18.73 -12.97
N GLU A 38 -24.29 19.84 -12.23
CA GLU A 38 -24.90 21.10 -12.65
C GLU A 38 -24.20 21.65 -13.91
N VAL A 39 -24.98 21.98 -14.93
CA VAL A 39 -24.53 22.71 -16.11
C VAL A 39 -25.30 24.02 -16.25
N GLY A 40 -24.64 25.04 -16.79
CA GLY A 40 -25.28 26.35 -16.98
C GLY A 40 -26.53 26.24 -17.85
N GLU A 41 -27.53 27.10 -17.60
CA GLU A 41 -28.87 27.02 -18.21
C GLU A 41 -28.89 26.98 -19.74
N LYS A 42 -27.87 27.55 -20.39
CA LYS A 42 -27.73 27.61 -21.85
C LYS A 42 -26.99 26.39 -22.45
N SER A 43 -26.59 25.43 -21.63
CA SER A 43 -25.90 24.23 -22.09
C SER A 43 -26.83 23.37 -22.94
N LYS A 44 -26.38 23.05 -24.16
CA LYS A 44 -27.09 22.13 -25.06
C LYS A 44 -27.07 20.68 -24.58
N MET A 45 -26.21 20.35 -23.61
CA MET A 45 -26.02 18.99 -23.09
C MET A 45 -26.93 18.69 -21.88
N ARG A 46 -27.85 19.59 -21.53
CA ARG A 46 -28.78 19.38 -20.41
C ARG A 46 -29.68 18.18 -20.71
N GLY A 47 -29.75 17.25 -19.76
CA GLY A 47 -30.49 15.99 -19.88
C GLY A 47 -29.64 14.83 -20.43
N ASP A 48 -28.44 15.11 -20.96
CA ASP A 48 -27.53 14.08 -21.44
C ASP A 48 -26.73 13.45 -20.28
N LYS A 49 -26.08 12.33 -20.58
CA LYS A 49 -25.05 11.75 -19.71
C LYS A 49 -23.74 12.53 -19.85
N LEU A 50 -22.96 12.61 -18.78
CA LEU A 50 -21.62 13.19 -18.82
C LEU A 50 -20.70 12.42 -19.78
N ALA A 51 -20.79 11.09 -19.74
CA ALA A 51 -19.97 10.20 -20.53
C ALA A 51 -20.85 9.22 -21.31
N ASP A 52 -20.62 9.14 -22.61
CA ASP A 52 -21.18 8.09 -23.46
C ASP A 52 -20.26 6.86 -23.49
N GLU A 53 -20.71 5.78 -24.13
CA GLU A 53 -19.91 4.56 -24.25
C GLU A 53 -18.57 4.79 -24.97
N GLY A 54 -18.51 5.74 -25.91
CA GLY A 54 -17.27 6.07 -26.62
C GLY A 54 -16.22 6.64 -25.67
N PHE A 55 -16.60 7.66 -24.90
CA PHE A 55 -15.76 8.25 -23.87
C PHE A 55 -15.31 7.21 -22.83
N LEU A 56 -16.25 6.42 -22.31
CA LEU A 56 -15.92 5.40 -21.31
C LEU A 56 -14.93 4.38 -21.88
N ASN A 57 -15.11 3.91 -23.13
CA ASN A 57 -14.19 2.98 -23.78
C ASN A 57 -12.79 3.56 -24.02
N GLU A 58 -12.68 4.86 -24.22
CA GLU A 58 -11.39 5.53 -24.41
C GLU A 58 -10.65 5.70 -23.08
N TYR A 59 -11.32 6.18 -22.03
CA TYR A 59 -10.68 6.65 -20.80
C TYR A 59 -10.81 5.70 -19.60
N LEU A 60 -11.86 4.86 -19.53
CA LEU A 60 -12.18 3.98 -18.40
C LEU A 60 -12.49 2.56 -18.90
N GLN A 61 -11.49 1.92 -19.50
CA GLN A 61 -11.61 0.58 -20.06
C GLN A 61 -11.97 -0.45 -18.97
N ASN A 62 -12.89 -1.37 -19.27
CA ASN A 62 -13.27 -2.44 -18.32
C ASN A 62 -12.07 -3.30 -17.87
N GLY A 63 -11.01 -3.38 -18.68
CA GLY A 63 -9.85 -4.20 -18.39
C GLY A 63 -10.22 -5.67 -18.24
N ALA A 64 -9.57 -6.35 -17.28
CA ALA A 64 -9.82 -7.76 -16.96
C ALA A 64 -10.86 -7.95 -15.82
N ILE A 65 -11.55 -6.89 -15.41
CA ILE A 65 -12.44 -6.89 -14.25
C ILE A 65 -13.88 -7.00 -14.76
N SER A 66 -14.64 -7.93 -14.18
CA SER A 66 -16.04 -8.17 -14.58
C SER A 66 -16.95 -6.97 -14.30
N ARG A 67 -16.64 -6.17 -13.28
CA ARG A 67 -17.42 -5.00 -12.85
C ARG A 67 -16.52 -3.84 -12.44
N HIS A 68 -16.40 -2.84 -13.32
CA HIS A 68 -15.57 -1.65 -13.09
C HIS A 68 -16.39 -0.53 -12.47
N THR A 69 -16.49 -0.50 -11.14
CA THR A 69 -17.38 0.40 -10.39
C THR A 69 -17.18 1.88 -10.70
N MET A 70 -15.95 2.34 -10.97
CA MET A 70 -15.69 3.72 -11.38
C MET A 70 -16.25 4.03 -12.77
N ARG A 71 -16.24 3.06 -13.68
CA ARG A 71 -16.77 3.24 -15.04
C ARG A 71 -18.29 3.38 -14.96
N ASP A 72 -18.93 2.49 -14.20
CA ASP A 72 -20.38 2.53 -13.97
C ASP A 72 -20.81 3.82 -13.27
N LEU A 73 -20.03 4.28 -12.29
CA LEU A 73 -20.25 5.56 -11.62
C LEU A 73 -20.24 6.70 -12.63
N ILE A 74 -19.17 6.84 -13.43
CA ILE A 74 -19.05 7.93 -14.40
C ILE A 74 -20.15 7.85 -15.47
N GLY A 75 -20.49 6.64 -15.93
CA GLY A 75 -21.59 6.39 -16.87
C GLY A 75 -23.00 6.63 -16.31
N SER A 76 -23.13 6.77 -14.98
CA SER A 76 -24.37 7.13 -14.31
C SER A 76 -24.59 8.64 -14.20
N ILE A 77 -23.55 9.47 -14.39
CA ILE A 77 -23.63 10.92 -14.19
C ILE A 77 -24.51 11.56 -15.26
N ARG A 78 -25.53 12.33 -14.85
CA ARG A 78 -26.34 13.16 -15.76
C ARG A 78 -26.02 14.63 -15.61
N LEU A 79 -26.22 15.37 -16.69
CA LEU A 79 -26.07 16.83 -16.72
C LEU A 79 -27.42 17.47 -16.49
N ILE A 80 -27.58 18.23 -15.40
CA ILE A 80 -28.87 18.85 -15.03
C ILE A 80 -28.75 20.37 -14.94
N GLY A 81 -29.88 21.06 -15.11
CA GLY A 81 -29.93 22.52 -14.96
C GLY A 81 -29.91 22.94 -13.49
N SER A 82 -29.49 24.19 -13.25
CA SER A 82 -29.48 24.82 -11.92
C SER A 82 -30.80 24.70 -11.15
N ASN A 83 -31.93 24.82 -11.86
CA ASN A 83 -33.27 24.72 -11.29
C ASN A 83 -33.68 23.29 -10.87
N GLU A 84 -32.93 22.27 -11.27
CA GLU A 84 -33.14 20.86 -10.88
C GLU A 84 -32.09 20.40 -9.85
N PHE A 85 -31.05 21.21 -9.60
CA PHE A 85 -29.92 20.89 -8.72
C PHE A 85 -30.23 21.23 -7.26
N GLU A 86 -31.29 20.63 -6.72
CA GLU A 86 -31.69 20.78 -5.32
C GLU A 86 -31.32 19.54 -4.49
N CYS A 87 -30.64 19.76 -3.37
CA CYS A 87 -30.21 18.70 -2.45
C CYS A 87 -30.75 18.92 -1.03
N SER A 88 -31.01 17.81 -0.35
CA SER A 88 -31.41 17.79 1.06
C SER A 88 -30.27 18.18 2.00
N GLU A 89 -29.03 17.86 1.61
CA GLU A 89 -27.82 18.18 2.36
C GLU A 89 -26.76 18.78 1.43
N TRP A 90 -25.99 19.74 1.94
CA TRP A 90 -24.81 20.31 1.26
C TRP A 90 -23.54 20.03 2.07
N VAL A 91 -22.52 19.51 1.37
CA VAL A 91 -21.16 19.36 1.90
C VAL A 91 -20.29 20.44 1.28
N GLU A 92 -19.89 21.41 2.11
CA GLU A 92 -19.13 22.59 1.70
C GLU A 92 -17.64 22.29 1.51
N GLU A 93 -17.09 21.37 2.32
CA GLU A 93 -15.67 20.99 2.25
C GLU A 93 -15.36 20.04 1.07
N PRO A 94 -14.15 20.12 0.49
CA PRO A 94 -13.71 19.16 -0.52
C PRO A 94 -13.80 17.72 -0.03
N THR A 95 -14.43 16.87 -0.86
CA THR A 95 -14.73 15.49 -0.49
C THR A 95 -14.23 14.52 -1.53
N LEU A 96 -13.44 13.53 -1.09
CA LEU A 96 -13.04 12.39 -1.90
C LEU A 96 -14.18 11.36 -1.90
N LEU A 97 -14.59 10.94 -3.09
CA LEU A 97 -15.50 9.82 -3.29
C LEU A 97 -14.66 8.59 -3.65
N ILE A 98 -14.75 7.56 -2.82
CA ILE A 98 -13.86 6.39 -2.87
C ILE A 98 -14.70 5.12 -2.92
N THR A 99 -14.40 4.22 -3.84
CA THR A 99 -14.90 2.85 -3.82
C THR A 99 -13.74 1.94 -3.46
N ARG A 100 -13.85 1.19 -2.36
CA ARG A 100 -12.82 0.25 -1.91
C ARG A 100 -12.92 -1.06 -2.67
N PHE A 101 -11.77 -1.65 -2.98
CA PHE A 101 -11.67 -2.96 -3.61
C PHE A 101 -10.83 -3.88 -2.73
N GLU A 102 -11.27 -5.12 -2.50
CA GLU A 102 -10.56 -6.07 -1.61
C GLU A 102 -10.24 -5.43 -0.23
N TYR A 103 -11.21 -4.68 0.30
CA TYR A 103 -11.07 -3.70 1.39
C TYR A 103 -10.46 -4.24 2.70
N ALA A 104 -10.52 -5.56 2.92
CA ALA A 104 -9.95 -6.24 4.08
C ALA A 104 -8.48 -6.69 3.90
N ASN A 105 -7.98 -6.70 2.66
CA ASN A 105 -6.61 -7.06 2.35
C ASN A 105 -5.73 -5.81 2.38
N LEU A 106 -4.81 -5.75 3.34
CA LEU A 106 -3.93 -4.61 3.57
C LEU A 106 -3.22 -4.10 2.30
N PHE A 107 -2.79 -4.98 1.39
CA PHE A 107 -2.13 -4.52 0.16
C PHE A 107 -3.09 -3.66 -0.67
N HIS A 108 -4.29 -4.16 -0.92
CA HIS A 108 -5.31 -3.44 -1.69
C HIS A 108 -5.77 -2.17 -0.97
N THR A 109 -5.99 -2.23 0.35
CA THR A 109 -6.36 -1.05 1.12
C THR A 109 -5.27 0.03 1.12
N VAL A 110 -3.98 -0.34 1.13
CA VAL A 110 -2.88 0.63 0.96
C VAL A 110 -2.91 1.25 -0.43
N THR A 111 -3.25 0.50 -1.48
CA THR A 111 -3.42 1.10 -2.81
C THR A 111 -4.60 2.08 -2.87
N ASP A 112 -5.68 1.82 -2.14
CA ASP A 112 -6.80 2.76 -2.00
C ASP A 112 -6.40 4.02 -1.20
N TRP A 113 -5.66 3.86 -0.10
CA TRP A 113 -5.08 4.99 0.65
C TRP A 113 -4.15 5.83 -0.24
N TYR A 114 -3.32 5.17 -1.05
CA TYR A 114 -2.41 5.84 -1.95
C TYR A 114 -3.16 6.58 -3.06
N SER A 115 -4.23 5.98 -3.60
CA SER A 115 -5.11 6.64 -4.57
C SER A 115 -5.71 7.93 -3.99
N ALA A 116 -6.29 7.84 -2.79
CA ALA A 116 -6.88 8.98 -2.09
C ALA A 116 -5.84 10.09 -1.81
N TYR A 117 -4.62 9.70 -1.41
CA TYR A 117 -3.49 10.61 -1.25
C TYR A 117 -3.14 11.31 -2.57
N VAL A 118 -2.94 10.56 -3.65
CA VAL A 118 -2.58 11.12 -4.97
C VAL A 118 -3.68 12.04 -5.48
N SER A 119 -4.94 11.65 -5.38
CA SER A 119 -6.10 12.48 -5.75
C SER A 119 -6.08 13.81 -5.01
N SER A 120 -5.83 13.80 -3.70
CA SER A 120 -5.72 15.03 -2.90
C SER A 120 -4.58 15.94 -3.38
N ARG A 121 -3.45 15.36 -3.79
CA ARG A 121 -2.28 16.11 -4.25
C ARG A 121 -2.49 16.70 -5.65
N VAL A 122 -3.03 15.90 -6.58
CA VAL A 122 -3.30 16.33 -7.97
C VAL A 122 -4.34 17.44 -8.02
N THR A 123 -5.36 17.36 -7.16
CA THR A 123 -6.43 18.37 -7.08
C THR A 123 -6.08 19.57 -6.20
N GLY A 124 -4.88 19.60 -5.61
CA GLY A 124 -4.37 20.75 -4.87
C GLY A 124 -5.08 21.04 -3.55
N LEU A 125 -5.57 20.01 -2.85
CA LEU A 125 -6.28 20.20 -1.58
C LEU A 125 -5.32 20.70 -0.48
N PRO A 126 -5.63 21.82 0.19
CA PRO A 126 -4.74 22.42 1.19
C PRO A 126 -4.79 21.71 2.54
N ASN A 127 -5.89 21.02 2.83
CA ASN A 127 -6.19 20.36 4.11
C ASN A 127 -6.55 18.89 3.88
N ARG A 128 -6.61 18.11 4.97
CA ARG A 128 -7.11 16.72 4.93
C ARG A 128 -8.58 16.73 4.49
N PRO A 129 -8.94 16.13 3.34
CA PRO A 129 -10.31 16.18 2.86
C PRO A 129 -11.22 15.28 3.68
N GLN A 130 -12.53 15.52 3.56
CA GLN A 130 -13.52 14.52 3.95
C GLN A 130 -13.53 13.38 2.93
N LEU A 131 -13.97 12.21 3.34
CA LEU A 131 -14.17 11.09 2.44
C LEU A 131 -15.58 10.51 2.57
N VAL A 132 -16.13 10.07 1.45
CA VAL A 132 -17.35 9.27 1.39
C VAL A 132 -17.04 7.98 0.67
N PHE A 133 -17.26 6.85 1.35
CA PHE A 133 -17.24 5.55 0.69
C PHE A 133 -18.51 5.39 -0.16
N ILE A 134 -18.31 5.06 -1.43
CA ILE A 134 -19.35 4.76 -2.41
C ILE A 134 -19.53 3.23 -2.56
N ASP A 135 -19.12 2.48 -1.54
CA ASP A 135 -19.34 1.05 -1.42
C ASP A 135 -20.08 0.71 -0.12
N GLY A 136 -20.67 -0.47 -0.08
CA GLY A 136 -21.44 -0.99 1.03
C GLY A 136 -20.64 -1.92 1.96
N HIS A 137 -19.31 -1.97 1.89
CA HIS A 137 -18.55 -2.92 2.71
C HIS A 137 -18.59 -2.54 4.20
N CYS A 138 -18.55 -3.57 5.05
CA CYS A 138 -18.47 -3.40 6.51
C CYS A 138 -17.17 -2.72 6.97
N MET A 139 -17.06 -2.45 8.27
CA MET A 139 -15.81 -2.01 8.88
C MET A 139 -14.80 -3.16 9.01
N THR A 140 -13.52 -2.79 8.99
CA THR A 140 -12.35 -3.63 9.30
C THR A 140 -11.45 -2.92 10.31
N GLN A 141 -10.31 -3.53 10.67
CA GLN A 141 -9.29 -2.87 11.48
C GLN A 141 -8.57 -1.73 10.72
N LEU A 142 -8.64 -1.73 9.39
CA LEU A 142 -7.94 -0.77 8.53
C LEU A 142 -8.61 0.62 8.50
N GLU A 143 -9.83 0.73 9.02
CA GLU A 143 -10.59 1.97 9.22
C GLU A 143 -9.87 2.96 10.13
N GLU A 144 -9.00 2.49 11.04
CA GLU A 144 -8.17 3.35 11.87
C GLU A 144 -7.32 4.31 11.02
N THR A 145 -6.69 3.81 9.93
CA THR A 145 -5.88 4.66 9.04
C THR A 145 -6.74 5.63 8.25
N TRP A 146 -7.90 5.18 7.75
CA TRP A 146 -8.84 6.07 7.06
C TRP A 146 -9.24 7.25 7.96
N LYS A 147 -9.61 6.97 9.22
CA LYS A 147 -9.96 8.01 10.20
C LYS A 147 -8.77 8.87 10.63
N ALA A 148 -7.55 8.34 10.60
CA ALA A 148 -6.36 9.10 10.97
C ALA A 148 -5.91 10.06 9.86
N VAL A 149 -5.96 9.62 8.60
CA VAL A 149 -5.43 10.37 7.45
C VAL A 149 -6.40 11.44 6.94
N PHE A 150 -7.71 11.23 7.08
CA PHE A 150 -8.76 12.12 6.55
C PHE A 150 -9.53 12.82 7.68
N SER A 151 -10.15 13.97 7.38
CA SER A 151 -10.84 14.79 8.41
C SER A 151 -12.25 14.29 8.75
N GLY A 152 -12.85 13.48 7.88
CA GLY A 152 -14.15 12.87 8.09
C GLY A 152 -14.34 11.63 7.22
N LEU A 153 -15.18 10.71 7.69
CA LEU A 153 -15.50 9.46 7.02
C LEU A 153 -17.00 9.18 7.14
N ARG A 154 -17.66 9.03 5.99
CA ARG A 154 -19.07 8.62 5.88
C ARG A 154 -19.23 7.55 4.80
N TYR A 155 -20.31 6.80 4.84
CA TYR A 155 -20.74 5.94 3.73
C TYR A 155 -21.87 6.63 2.97
N ALA A 156 -21.96 6.39 1.67
CA ALA A 156 -22.99 7.00 0.82
C ALA A 156 -24.41 6.71 1.32
N LYS A 157 -24.64 5.53 1.90
CA LYS A 157 -25.93 5.14 2.48
C LYS A 157 -26.22 5.72 3.87
N ASN A 158 -25.27 6.43 4.48
CA ASN A 158 -25.56 7.18 5.72
C ASN A 158 -26.24 8.53 5.47
N PHE A 159 -26.37 8.97 4.21
CA PHE A 159 -27.15 10.16 3.86
C PHE A 159 -28.63 9.80 3.77
N SER A 160 -29.50 10.60 4.39
CA SER A 160 -30.96 10.34 4.43
C SER A 160 -31.70 10.79 3.17
N GLY A 161 -31.02 11.48 2.25
CA GLY A 161 -31.58 12.01 1.00
C GLY A 161 -30.48 12.45 0.04
N SER A 162 -30.85 13.20 -0.99
CA SER A 162 -29.92 13.75 -1.96
C SER A 162 -28.89 14.68 -1.30
N VAL A 163 -27.62 14.51 -1.68
CA VAL A 163 -26.51 15.32 -1.18
C VAL A 163 -25.73 15.97 -2.31
N CYS A 164 -25.48 17.26 -2.15
CA CYS A 164 -24.69 18.07 -3.06
C CYS A 164 -23.32 18.35 -2.44
N PHE A 165 -22.28 18.28 -3.26
CA PHE A 165 -20.91 18.60 -2.87
C PHE A 165 -20.47 19.84 -3.63
N ARG A 166 -19.92 20.84 -2.93
CA ARG A 166 -19.28 21.98 -3.62
C ARG A 166 -18.10 21.56 -4.47
N HIS A 167 -17.35 20.59 -3.98
CA HIS A 167 -16.18 20.05 -4.64
C HIS A 167 -16.06 18.55 -4.34
N ALA A 168 -16.59 17.73 -5.25
CA ALA A 168 -16.42 16.28 -5.23
C ALA A 168 -15.22 15.88 -6.10
N ILE A 169 -14.41 14.96 -5.60
CA ILE A 169 -13.25 14.41 -6.30
C ILE A 169 -13.42 12.90 -6.37
N PHE A 170 -13.61 12.39 -7.58
CA PHE A 170 -13.67 10.96 -7.83
C PHE A 170 -12.25 10.40 -7.82
N SER A 171 -11.92 9.60 -6.79
CA SER A 171 -10.61 8.98 -6.69
C SER A 171 -10.57 7.70 -7.52
N PRO A 172 -9.55 7.49 -8.37
CA PRO A 172 -9.37 6.22 -9.07
C PRO A 172 -9.36 5.03 -8.12
N LEU A 173 -9.64 3.84 -8.63
CA LEU A 173 -9.59 2.62 -7.83
C LEU A 173 -8.13 2.30 -7.47
N GLY A 174 -7.87 1.67 -6.32
CA GLY A 174 -6.51 1.38 -5.87
C GLY A 174 -5.67 0.63 -6.91
N TYR A 175 -6.30 -0.27 -7.67
CA TYR A 175 -5.62 -1.01 -8.74
C TYR A 175 -5.28 -0.18 -9.98
N GLU A 176 -5.83 1.03 -10.14
CA GLU A 176 -5.48 1.96 -11.21
C GLU A 176 -4.24 2.80 -10.86
N THR A 177 -3.76 2.72 -9.61
CA THR A 177 -2.58 3.45 -9.17
C THR A 177 -1.28 2.81 -9.66
N ALA A 178 -0.21 3.61 -9.68
CA ALA A 178 1.14 3.13 -10.01
C ALA A 178 1.59 1.96 -9.13
N MET A 179 1.13 1.87 -7.87
CA MET A 179 1.49 0.77 -6.97
C MET A 179 1.00 -0.59 -7.44
N PHE A 180 -0.14 -0.63 -8.15
CA PHE A 180 -0.72 -1.87 -8.67
C PHE A 180 -0.43 -2.05 -10.16
N ARG A 181 -0.63 -1.03 -10.99
CA ARG A 181 -0.33 -1.12 -12.44
C ARG A 181 1.15 -1.35 -12.71
N GLY A 182 2.03 -0.84 -11.85
CA GLY A 182 3.48 -1.09 -11.94
C GLY A 182 3.88 -2.55 -11.73
N LEU A 183 2.97 -3.43 -11.29
CA LEU A 183 3.22 -4.87 -11.23
C LEU A 183 3.22 -5.53 -12.62
N SER A 184 2.51 -4.93 -13.58
CA SER A 184 2.40 -5.39 -14.97
C SER A 184 3.10 -4.48 -15.96
N GLU A 185 3.40 -3.24 -15.57
CA GLU A 185 3.99 -2.21 -16.42
C GLU A 185 5.37 -1.81 -15.91
N THR A 186 6.29 -1.48 -16.82
CA THR A 186 7.62 -1.03 -16.41
C THR A 186 7.61 0.45 -16.06
N ILE A 187 7.75 0.75 -14.76
CA ILE A 187 7.89 2.12 -14.24
C ILE A 187 9.37 2.36 -13.89
N TYR A 188 10.09 3.06 -14.78
CA TYR A 188 11.49 3.45 -14.58
C TYR A 188 11.60 4.66 -13.65
N CYS A 189 11.32 4.47 -12.36
CA CYS A 189 11.39 5.51 -11.35
C CYS A 189 11.96 4.96 -10.03
N ASP A 190 12.91 5.67 -9.44
CA ASP A 190 13.52 5.31 -8.15
C ASP A 190 13.08 6.26 -7.04
N GLY A 191 12.96 5.74 -5.82
CA GLY A 191 12.61 6.56 -4.66
C GLY A 191 13.72 7.54 -4.29
N ALA A 192 13.34 8.74 -3.88
CA ALA A 192 14.21 9.76 -3.35
C ALA A 192 13.49 10.63 -2.31
N SER A 193 14.25 11.37 -1.51
CA SER A 193 13.64 12.33 -0.60
C SER A 193 13.06 13.52 -1.37
N SER A 194 11.99 14.12 -0.85
CA SER A 194 11.44 15.36 -1.40
C SER A 194 12.52 16.45 -1.43
N HIS A 195 13.29 16.60 -0.35
CA HIS A 195 14.39 17.55 -0.25
C HIS A 195 15.45 17.40 -1.35
N GLU A 196 15.87 16.17 -1.67
CA GLU A 196 16.79 15.91 -2.78
C GLU A 196 16.20 16.38 -4.11
N LEU A 197 14.93 16.05 -4.39
CA LEU A 197 14.28 16.41 -5.66
C LEU A 197 13.99 17.90 -5.79
N TRP A 198 13.79 18.61 -4.68
CA TRP A 198 13.70 20.07 -4.65
C TRP A 198 15.02 20.74 -5.07
N GLN A 199 16.14 20.21 -4.61
CA GLN A 199 17.47 20.75 -4.95
C GLN A 199 17.95 20.30 -6.34
N LYS A 200 17.66 19.05 -6.69
CA LYS A 200 18.09 18.42 -7.94
C LYS A 200 16.92 17.66 -8.58
N PRO A 201 16.06 18.36 -9.34
CA PRO A 201 14.94 17.73 -10.03
C PRO A 201 15.42 16.59 -10.95
N ASN A 202 14.74 15.45 -10.89
CA ASN A 202 15.04 14.29 -11.72
C ASN A 202 13.73 13.56 -12.06
N ASN A 203 13.41 13.46 -13.35
CA ASN A 203 12.19 12.81 -13.84
C ASN A 203 12.20 11.28 -13.74
N LYS A 204 13.34 10.68 -13.40
CA LYS A 204 13.49 9.25 -13.09
C LYS A 204 13.45 8.95 -11.59
N LYS A 205 13.12 9.95 -10.77
CA LYS A 205 13.02 9.79 -9.32
C LYS A 205 11.69 10.32 -8.80
N THR A 206 11.23 9.78 -7.67
CA THR A 206 9.98 10.17 -7.03
C THR A 206 10.10 10.23 -5.51
N ALA A 207 9.45 11.22 -4.90
CA ALA A 207 9.26 11.28 -3.46
C ALA A 207 7.87 10.80 -3.02
N ARG A 208 6.99 10.40 -3.96
CA ARG A 208 5.56 10.20 -3.68
C ARG A 208 5.28 9.11 -2.65
N ILE A 209 6.00 7.99 -2.72
CA ILE A 209 5.83 6.89 -1.74
C ILE A 209 6.40 7.30 -0.37
N SER A 210 7.49 8.07 -0.34
CA SER A 210 8.07 8.60 0.90
C SER A 210 7.15 9.60 1.58
N GLU A 211 6.63 10.59 0.82
CA GLU A 211 5.64 11.56 1.31
C GLU A 211 4.36 10.87 1.80
N PHE A 212 3.90 9.82 1.11
CA PHE A 212 2.75 9.01 1.52
C PHE A 212 2.98 8.29 2.86
N GLY A 213 4.13 7.64 3.04
CA GLY A 213 4.50 7.03 4.31
C GLY A 213 4.66 8.03 5.45
N GLU A 214 5.23 9.19 5.16
CA GLU A 214 5.31 10.31 6.10
C GLU A 214 3.92 10.79 6.52
N MET A 215 2.98 10.91 5.58
CA MET A 215 1.60 11.27 5.88
C MET A 215 0.95 10.25 6.84
N ILE A 216 1.13 8.95 6.61
CA ILE A 216 0.59 7.91 7.52
C ILE A 216 1.21 8.04 8.92
N ARG A 217 2.53 8.18 9.02
CA ARG A 217 3.21 8.37 10.33
C ARG A 217 2.70 9.62 11.05
N ALA A 218 2.61 10.74 10.33
CA ALA A 218 2.10 12.00 10.87
C ALA A 218 0.64 11.90 11.32
N ALA A 219 -0.20 11.17 10.59
CA ALA A 219 -1.60 10.92 10.94
C ALA A 219 -1.74 10.24 12.31
N PHE A 220 -0.81 9.35 12.67
CA PHE A 220 -0.76 8.69 13.99
C PHE A 220 0.06 9.46 15.04
N SER A 221 0.44 10.71 14.76
CA SER A 221 1.28 11.55 15.63
C SER A 221 2.64 10.92 15.94
N LEU A 222 3.22 10.22 14.97
CA LEU A 222 4.57 9.70 15.06
C LEU A 222 5.58 10.70 14.46
N PRO A 223 6.78 10.84 15.05
CA PRO A 223 7.74 11.86 14.64
C PRO A 223 8.30 11.56 13.23
N LEU A 224 8.32 12.54 12.33
CA LEU A 224 8.87 12.36 10.97
C LEU A 224 10.40 12.40 10.95
N HIS A 225 10.98 13.21 11.83
CA HIS A 225 12.41 13.25 12.08
C HIS A 225 12.68 12.46 13.35
N GLN A 226 13.13 11.21 13.20
CA GLN A 226 13.93 10.64 14.28
C GLN A 226 15.22 11.45 14.28
N GLN A 227 15.59 12.03 15.43
CA GLN A 227 17.00 12.34 15.62
C GLN A 227 17.70 11.01 15.38
N HIS A 228 18.41 10.89 14.25
CA HIS A 228 19.38 9.82 14.13
C HIS A 228 20.16 9.93 15.43
N HIS A 229 20.04 8.93 16.29
CA HIS A 229 21.12 8.63 17.20
C HIS A 229 22.26 8.26 16.26
N SER A 230 22.91 9.30 15.72
CA SER A 230 24.26 9.25 15.23
C SER A 230 24.95 8.48 16.33
N SER A 231 25.29 7.25 16.00
CA SER A 231 25.98 6.34 16.89
C SER A 231 27.41 6.86 16.96
N LYS A 232 27.58 8.05 17.52
CA LYS A 232 28.84 8.61 18.00
C LYS A 232 29.24 7.99 19.34
N SER A 233 28.60 6.88 19.74
CA SER A 233 28.95 6.16 20.95
C SER A 233 28.62 4.67 20.81
N GLY A 234 29.61 3.90 20.34
CA GLY A 234 30.01 2.58 20.85
C GLY A 234 29.04 1.39 20.95
N SER A 235 27.71 1.54 20.94
CA SER A 235 26.76 0.41 20.92
C SER A 235 25.65 0.67 19.90
N ARG A 236 25.74 0.00 18.74
CA ARG A 236 24.66 -0.01 17.75
C ARG A 236 23.50 -0.85 18.29
N ASN A 237 22.33 -0.23 18.43
CA ASN A 237 21.08 -0.91 18.75
C ASN A 237 20.29 -1.06 17.45
N HIS A 238 20.00 -2.29 17.04
CA HIS A 238 19.20 -2.59 15.85
C HIS A 238 17.83 -3.12 16.27
N ASN A 239 16.78 -2.52 15.72
CA ASN A 239 15.43 -3.07 15.81
C ASN A 239 15.20 -3.96 14.60
N VAL A 240 15.05 -5.26 14.82
CA VAL A 240 14.74 -6.25 13.80
C VAL A 240 13.28 -6.62 13.97
N LEU A 241 12.44 -6.24 13.02
CA LEU A 241 11.03 -6.59 13.00
C LEU A 241 10.81 -7.83 12.15
N PHE A 242 10.26 -8.89 12.73
CA PHE A 242 9.80 -10.04 11.96
C PHE A 242 8.29 -9.96 11.78
N VAL A 243 7.83 -9.62 10.56
CA VAL A 243 6.42 -9.56 10.19
C VAL A 243 5.91 -10.98 10.00
N ARG A 244 4.96 -11.35 10.85
CA ARG A 244 4.48 -12.70 11.04
C ARG A 244 2.97 -12.79 10.79
N ARG A 245 2.51 -13.99 10.44
CA ARG A 245 1.11 -14.26 10.10
C ARG A 245 0.46 -15.09 11.21
N GLU A 246 -0.60 -14.56 11.78
CA GLU A 246 -1.50 -15.29 12.67
C GLU A 246 -2.94 -15.22 12.14
N ASP A 247 -3.78 -16.13 12.61
CA ASP A 247 -5.19 -16.20 12.23
C ASP A 247 -5.98 -15.05 12.86
N TYR A 248 -6.69 -14.29 12.03
CA TYR A 248 -7.57 -13.21 12.47
C TYR A 248 -8.77 -13.10 11.52
N LEU A 249 -9.90 -12.66 12.06
CA LEU A 249 -11.11 -12.42 11.28
C LEU A 249 -11.02 -11.04 10.61
N ALA A 250 -10.73 -11.03 9.31
CA ALA A 250 -10.55 -9.81 8.53
C ALA A 250 -11.78 -9.45 7.68
N HIS A 251 -12.59 -10.45 7.32
CA HIS A 251 -13.51 -10.33 6.19
C HIS A 251 -14.73 -11.25 6.37
N PRO A 252 -15.95 -10.82 6.00
CA PRO A 252 -17.20 -11.54 6.31
C PRO A 252 -17.28 -12.92 5.65
N ARG A 253 -16.55 -13.09 4.56
CA ARG A 253 -16.51 -14.32 3.74
C ARG A 253 -15.32 -15.22 4.08
N HIS A 254 -14.55 -14.91 5.11
CA HIS A 254 -13.40 -15.71 5.55
C HIS A 254 -13.61 -16.23 6.97
N ALA A 255 -13.25 -17.50 7.21
CA ALA A 255 -13.36 -18.14 8.52
C ALA A 255 -12.27 -17.71 9.53
N GLY A 256 -11.60 -16.58 9.30
CA GLY A 256 -10.49 -16.09 10.13
C GLY A 256 -9.15 -16.83 9.94
N LYS A 257 -9.08 -17.82 9.05
CA LYS A 257 -7.82 -18.48 8.70
C LYS A 257 -7.05 -17.71 7.65
N VAL A 258 -5.81 -17.39 7.96
CA VAL A 258 -4.89 -16.69 7.04
C VAL A 258 -4.05 -17.73 6.30
N GLN A 259 -3.87 -17.54 4.99
CA GLN A 259 -3.01 -18.41 4.21
C GLN A 259 -1.56 -18.30 4.72
N SER A 260 -1.00 -19.41 5.21
CA SER A 260 0.41 -19.47 5.57
C SER A 260 1.28 -19.27 4.33
N ARG A 261 2.34 -18.47 4.47
CA ARG A 261 3.36 -18.23 3.42
C ARG A 261 4.70 -18.87 3.79
N LEU A 262 4.86 -19.21 5.07
CA LEU A 262 6.02 -19.83 5.67
C LEU A 262 5.52 -20.83 6.72
N SER A 263 5.71 -22.12 6.45
CA SER A 263 5.14 -23.21 7.23
C SER A 263 5.75 -23.36 8.62
N ASN A 264 6.99 -22.88 8.80
CA ASN A 264 7.74 -22.97 10.05
C ASN A 264 8.09 -21.59 10.64
N GLU A 265 7.20 -20.62 10.48
CA GLU A 265 7.43 -19.24 10.90
C GLU A 265 7.79 -19.09 12.39
N GLN A 266 7.18 -19.90 13.27
CA GLN A 266 7.51 -19.93 14.69
C GLN A 266 8.94 -20.43 14.95
N GLU A 267 9.37 -21.49 14.26
CA GLU A 267 10.74 -22.01 14.36
C GLU A 267 11.77 -20.95 13.95
N VAL A 268 11.48 -20.21 12.87
CA VAL A 268 12.32 -19.11 12.40
C VAL A 268 12.40 -17.98 13.42
N PHE A 269 11.27 -17.59 14.02
CA PHE A 269 11.25 -16.56 15.06
C PHE A 269 12.06 -16.97 16.29
N ASP A 270 11.90 -18.21 16.75
CA ASP A 270 12.64 -18.72 17.91
C ASP A 270 14.15 -18.77 17.65
N ALA A 271 14.56 -19.16 16.44
CA ALA A 271 15.96 -19.11 16.02
C ALA A 271 16.51 -17.68 15.98
N LEU A 272 15.75 -16.71 15.43
CA LEU A 272 16.12 -15.30 15.43
C LEU A 272 16.24 -14.74 16.85
N LYS A 273 15.38 -15.20 17.77
CA LYS A 273 15.42 -14.79 19.19
C LYS A 273 16.65 -15.33 19.91
N ILE A 274 17.03 -16.58 19.66
CA ILE A 274 18.26 -17.18 20.19
C ILE A 274 19.49 -16.45 19.63
N TRP A 275 19.49 -16.18 18.32
CA TRP A 275 20.57 -15.44 17.68
C TRP A 275 20.70 -14.01 18.22
N SER A 276 19.59 -13.26 18.33
CA SER A 276 19.61 -11.88 18.82
C SER A 276 20.09 -11.74 20.26
N THR A 277 19.78 -12.72 21.11
CA THR A 277 20.22 -12.74 22.53
C THR A 277 21.66 -13.22 22.72
N SER A 278 22.17 -14.06 21.82
CA SER A 278 23.55 -14.58 21.87
C SER A 278 24.56 -13.68 21.16
N HIS A 279 24.10 -12.73 20.35
CA HIS A 279 24.96 -11.83 19.60
C HIS A 279 25.56 -10.73 20.51
N LYS A 280 26.89 -10.56 20.43
CA LYS A 280 27.64 -9.68 21.36
C LYS A 280 28.19 -8.40 20.73
N GLU A 281 28.25 -8.33 19.39
CA GLU A 281 28.89 -7.21 18.68
C GLU A 281 27.98 -5.98 18.60
N CYS A 282 26.66 -6.19 18.55
CA CYS A 282 25.65 -5.15 18.62
C CYS A 282 24.42 -5.63 19.41
N LYS A 283 23.62 -4.68 19.93
CA LYS A 283 22.38 -5.00 20.63
C LYS A 283 21.27 -5.16 19.61
N ILE A 284 20.66 -6.33 19.55
CA ILE A 284 19.54 -6.61 18.66
C ILE A 284 18.26 -6.69 19.49
N ASN A 285 17.29 -5.84 19.15
CA ASN A 285 15.93 -5.89 19.67
C ASN A 285 15.03 -6.54 18.63
N LEU A 286 14.66 -7.80 18.85
CA LEU A 286 13.77 -8.55 17.97
C LEU A 286 12.31 -8.25 18.34
N ILE A 287 11.54 -7.76 17.37
CA ILE A 287 10.13 -7.40 17.51
C ILE A 287 9.30 -8.46 16.78
N ASN A 288 8.30 -9.02 17.48
CA ASN A 288 7.35 -9.97 16.91
C ASN A 288 6.18 -9.20 16.27
N GLY A 289 6.18 -9.06 14.94
CA GLY A 289 5.22 -8.25 14.19
C GLY A 289 3.93 -9.01 13.86
N LEU A 290 3.08 -9.22 14.87
CA LEU A 290 1.77 -9.89 14.74
C LEU A 290 0.67 -8.87 14.40
N PHE A 291 0.74 -8.28 13.20
CA PHE A 291 -0.07 -7.11 12.85
C PHE A 291 -1.59 -7.32 12.93
N GLY A 292 -2.12 -8.52 12.65
CA GLY A 292 -3.55 -8.82 12.78
C GLY A 292 -4.11 -8.69 14.21
N HIS A 293 -3.23 -8.54 15.20
CA HIS A 293 -3.54 -8.40 16.62
C HIS A 293 -2.97 -7.11 17.26
N MET A 294 -2.45 -6.19 16.44
CA MET A 294 -1.88 -4.93 16.91
C MET A 294 -2.77 -3.75 16.49
N PRO A 295 -2.96 -2.72 17.34
CA PRO A 295 -3.54 -1.46 16.91
C PRO A 295 -2.73 -0.85 15.75
N MET A 296 -3.39 -0.17 14.81
CA MET A 296 -2.74 0.33 13.59
C MET A 296 -1.57 1.28 13.91
N LYS A 297 -1.72 2.15 14.92
CA LYS A 297 -0.65 3.02 15.39
C LYS A 297 0.61 2.26 15.80
N GLU A 298 0.46 1.10 16.43
CA GLU A 298 1.59 0.27 16.87
C GLU A 298 2.23 -0.47 15.69
N GLN A 299 1.43 -0.91 14.72
CA GLN A 299 1.95 -1.48 13.47
C GLN A 299 2.85 -0.47 12.74
N VAL A 300 2.36 0.77 12.56
CA VAL A 300 3.12 1.84 11.90
C VAL A 300 4.38 2.21 12.72
N ARG A 301 4.28 2.27 14.05
CA ARG A 301 5.45 2.51 14.91
C ARG A 301 6.51 1.42 14.80
N ALA A 302 6.10 0.15 14.84
CA ALA A 302 7.03 -0.98 14.71
C ALA A 302 7.80 -0.92 13.39
N ILE A 303 7.14 -0.54 12.29
CA ILE A 303 7.74 -0.37 10.97
C ILE A 303 8.68 0.84 10.94
N GLN A 304 8.27 1.96 11.53
CA GLN A 304 9.09 3.17 11.59
C GLN A 304 10.38 2.96 12.41
N ASP A 305 10.28 2.25 13.53
CA ASP A 305 11.39 2.06 14.46
C ASP A 305 12.35 0.93 14.00
N ALA A 306 11.94 0.10 13.05
CA ALA A 306 12.75 -0.99 12.52
C ALA A 306 13.90 -0.47 11.64
N SER A 307 15.12 -0.91 11.93
CA SER A 307 16.25 -0.78 10.99
C SER A 307 16.28 -1.93 9.99
N VAL A 308 15.71 -3.08 10.36
CA VAL A 308 15.60 -4.26 9.52
C VAL A 308 14.21 -4.84 9.64
N ILE A 309 13.54 -5.07 8.52
CA ILE A 309 12.22 -5.70 8.43
C ILE A 309 12.36 -7.02 7.68
N VAL A 310 12.04 -8.11 8.34
CA VAL A 310 12.02 -9.47 7.79
C VAL A 310 10.56 -9.91 7.66
N GLY A 311 10.19 -10.62 6.60
CA GLY A 311 8.85 -11.19 6.50
C GLY A 311 8.68 -12.07 5.27
N ALA A 312 7.77 -13.03 5.33
CA ALA A 312 7.39 -13.81 4.15
C ALA A 312 6.52 -12.98 3.19
N HIS A 313 6.65 -13.24 1.89
CA HIS A 313 5.87 -12.57 0.84
C HIS A 313 4.37 -12.50 1.22
N GLY A 314 3.85 -11.28 1.41
CA GLY A 314 2.48 -11.13 1.88
C GLY A 314 2.08 -9.71 2.26
N ALA A 315 0.77 -9.44 2.25
CA ALA A 315 0.21 -8.09 2.43
C ALA A 315 0.74 -7.30 3.64
N GLY A 316 1.13 -7.96 4.75
CA GLY A 316 1.77 -7.31 5.91
C GLY A 316 3.03 -6.52 5.56
N LEU A 317 3.82 -6.94 4.56
CA LEU A 317 4.99 -6.20 4.10
C LEU A 317 4.64 -4.89 3.40
N THR A 318 3.37 -4.65 3.03
CA THR A 318 2.97 -3.37 2.41
C THR A 318 3.15 -2.20 3.37
N HIS A 319 3.19 -2.43 4.68
CA HIS A 319 3.47 -1.38 5.65
C HIS A 319 4.82 -0.68 5.43
N ILE A 320 5.77 -1.28 4.68
CA ILE A 320 7.06 -0.68 4.37
C ILE A 320 6.93 0.69 3.68
N VAL A 321 5.77 1.06 3.13
CA VAL A 321 5.49 2.43 2.70
C VAL A 321 5.78 3.45 3.82
N SER A 322 5.58 3.09 5.09
CA SER A 322 5.82 3.90 6.29
C SER A 322 7.21 3.71 6.92
N ALA A 323 8.09 2.89 6.34
CA ALA A 323 9.45 2.70 6.85
C ALA A 323 10.28 3.99 6.75
N THR A 324 11.34 4.08 7.56
CA THR A 324 12.31 5.17 7.49
C THR A 324 13.26 4.99 6.30
N PRO A 325 13.98 6.04 5.85
CA PRO A 325 15.08 5.87 4.92
C PRO A 325 16.12 4.88 5.45
N ASP A 326 16.84 4.21 4.55
CA ASP A 326 17.89 3.23 4.85
C ASP A 326 17.42 1.97 5.61
N THR A 327 16.10 1.75 5.76
CA THR A 327 15.60 0.49 6.31
C THR A 327 15.89 -0.67 5.35
N GLU A 328 16.40 -1.77 5.91
CA GLU A 328 16.70 -3.00 5.20
C GLU A 328 15.48 -3.92 5.17
N ILE A 329 15.04 -4.31 3.98
CA ILE A 329 13.89 -5.17 3.75
C ILE A 329 14.36 -6.55 3.30
N LEU A 330 14.08 -7.57 4.10
CA LEU A 330 14.43 -8.97 3.83
C LEU A 330 13.15 -9.75 3.61
N GLU A 331 12.84 -9.97 2.34
CA GLU A 331 11.63 -10.69 1.95
C GLU A 331 11.93 -12.17 1.74
N ILE A 332 11.22 -13.04 2.46
CA ILE A 332 11.26 -14.48 2.26
C ILE A 332 10.26 -14.84 1.16
N VAL A 333 10.78 -15.21 -0.01
CA VAL A 333 9.99 -15.46 -1.22
C VAL A 333 9.91 -16.96 -1.49
N SER A 334 8.75 -17.56 -1.23
CA SER A 334 8.45 -18.94 -1.63
C SER A 334 8.39 -19.06 -3.17
N SER A 335 8.78 -20.22 -3.70
CA SER A 335 8.61 -20.57 -5.11
C SER A 335 7.15 -20.48 -5.58
N GLU A 336 6.19 -20.64 -4.66
CA GLU A 336 4.75 -20.58 -4.93
C GLU A 336 4.22 -19.15 -5.14
N TYR A 337 4.92 -18.13 -4.62
CA TYR A 337 4.42 -16.75 -4.55
C TYR A 337 5.48 -15.76 -4.97
N ARG A 338 5.74 -15.69 -6.28
CA ARG A 338 6.72 -14.78 -6.89
C ARG A 338 6.02 -13.63 -7.61
N ARG A 339 5.75 -12.56 -6.87
CA ARG A 339 5.24 -11.30 -7.44
C ARG A 339 6.10 -10.14 -6.94
N PRO A 340 6.40 -9.12 -7.76
CA PRO A 340 7.41 -8.10 -7.45
C PRO A 340 6.89 -6.98 -6.53
N HIS A 341 5.80 -7.19 -5.79
CA HIS A 341 5.11 -6.14 -5.02
C HIS A 341 6.06 -5.35 -4.12
N PHE A 342 6.76 -6.04 -3.21
CA PHE A 342 7.55 -5.38 -2.18
C PHE A 342 8.92 -4.96 -2.69
N GLU A 343 9.46 -5.62 -3.71
CA GLU A 343 10.62 -5.15 -4.47
C GLU A 343 10.33 -3.78 -5.08
N LEU A 344 9.21 -3.63 -5.78
CA LEU A 344 8.82 -2.38 -6.44
C LEU A 344 8.47 -1.29 -5.43
N ILE A 345 7.73 -1.60 -4.37
CA ILE A 345 7.46 -0.62 -3.30
C ILE A 345 8.77 -0.15 -2.66
N SER A 346 9.70 -1.07 -2.39
CA SER A 346 11.02 -0.72 -1.85
C SER A 346 11.78 0.18 -2.81
N LYS A 347 11.80 -0.15 -4.11
CA LYS A 347 12.43 0.67 -5.14
C LYS A 347 11.83 2.07 -5.24
N TRP A 348 10.50 2.19 -5.33
CA TRP A 348 9.82 3.49 -5.45
C TRP A 348 9.87 4.34 -4.18
N LYS A 349 10.11 3.71 -3.03
CA LYS A 349 10.34 4.40 -1.77
C LYS A 349 11.81 4.77 -1.54
N GLY A 350 12.74 4.01 -2.13
CA GLY A 350 14.18 4.15 -1.91
C GLY A 350 14.66 3.38 -0.67
N LEU A 351 14.17 2.15 -0.50
CA LEU A 351 14.60 1.22 0.55
C LEU A 351 15.60 0.19 0.01
N ASN A 352 16.39 -0.39 0.91
CA ASN A 352 17.35 -1.45 0.58
C ASN A 352 16.65 -2.82 0.64
N TYR A 353 16.43 -3.41 -0.53
CA TYR A 353 15.64 -4.64 -0.66
C TYR A 353 16.50 -5.88 -0.94
N HIS A 354 16.23 -6.97 -0.22
CA HIS A 354 16.96 -8.23 -0.33
C HIS A 354 15.99 -9.42 -0.34
N PRO A 355 15.77 -10.08 -1.49
CA PRO A 355 14.96 -11.28 -1.54
C PRO A 355 15.73 -12.51 -1.03
N ILE A 356 15.05 -13.38 -0.30
CA ILE A 356 15.50 -14.69 0.15
C ILE A 356 14.60 -15.72 -0.54
N TYR A 357 15.06 -16.26 -1.66
CA TYR A 357 14.29 -17.24 -2.43
C TYR A 357 14.37 -18.63 -1.79
N LEU A 358 13.20 -19.21 -1.54
CA LEU A 358 13.04 -20.58 -1.08
C LEU A 358 12.55 -21.48 -2.21
N SER A 359 12.89 -22.77 -2.15
CA SER A 359 12.37 -23.78 -3.06
C SER A 359 10.92 -24.18 -2.76
N GLY A 360 10.42 -23.84 -1.56
CA GLY A 360 9.04 -24.07 -1.12
C GLY A 360 8.68 -23.15 0.05
N SER A 361 7.70 -23.52 0.85
CA SER A 361 7.21 -22.72 1.98
C SER A 361 7.94 -22.98 3.31
N TYR A 362 9.05 -23.72 3.34
CA TYR A 362 9.82 -23.97 4.56
C TYR A 362 11.18 -23.24 4.50
N ALA A 363 11.55 -22.52 5.55
CA ALA A 363 12.85 -21.86 5.65
C ALA A 363 13.75 -22.56 6.66
N SER A 364 14.94 -23.00 6.26
CA SER A 364 15.94 -23.48 7.21
C SER A 364 16.48 -22.31 8.06
N PRO A 365 16.28 -22.27 9.39
CA PRO A 365 16.71 -21.13 10.19
C PRO A 365 18.22 -20.85 10.13
N PRO A 366 19.12 -21.85 10.15
CA PRO A 366 20.55 -21.60 9.97
C PRO A 366 20.88 -20.94 8.62
N LEU A 367 20.25 -21.38 7.52
CA LEU A 367 20.47 -20.75 6.21
C LEU A 367 19.91 -19.32 6.19
N LEU A 368 18.74 -19.09 6.76
CA LEU A 368 18.13 -17.77 6.80
C LEU A 368 18.97 -16.76 7.60
N ILE A 369 19.48 -17.17 8.76
CA ILE A 369 20.28 -16.30 9.63
C ILE A 369 21.70 -16.10 9.09
N TYR A 370 22.39 -17.20 8.73
CA TYR A 370 23.82 -17.18 8.41
C TYR A 370 24.13 -17.22 6.91
N GLY A 371 23.27 -17.83 6.10
CA GLY A 371 23.46 -17.99 4.65
C GLY A 371 22.81 -16.92 3.78
N HIS A 372 21.71 -16.31 4.24
CA HIS A 372 20.85 -15.41 3.44
C HIS A 372 20.80 -13.99 3.98
N LYS A 373 21.96 -13.43 4.33
CA LYS A 373 22.16 -12.00 4.58
C LYS A 373 21.61 -11.42 5.89
N ILE A 374 20.73 -12.04 6.68
CA ILE A 374 20.25 -11.40 7.94
C ILE A 374 21.42 -11.02 8.85
N ARG A 375 22.33 -11.97 9.12
CA ARG A 375 23.54 -11.65 9.88
C ARG A 375 24.36 -10.56 9.19
N TYR A 376 24.62 -10.66 7.90
CA TYR A 376 25.41 -9.66 7.17
C TYR A 376 24.79 -8.25 7.21
N VAL A 377 23.48 -8.15 7.03
CA VAL A 377 22.69 -6.91 7.06
C VAL A 377 22.60 -6.33 8.48
N VAL A 378 22.66 -7.17 9.52
CA VAL A 378 22.58 -6.68 10.91
C VAL A 378 23.97 -6.41 11.52
N THR A 379 25.00 -7.13 11.08
CA THR A 379 26.33 -7.17 11.74
C THR A 379 27.46 -6.63 10.87
N GLU A 380 27.34 -6.66 9.54
CA GLU A 380 28.38 -6.26 8.58
C GLU A 380 27.93 -5.13 7.64
N PHE A 381 27.13 -4.18 8.13
CA PHE A 381 27.05 -2.86 7.48
C PHE A 381 28.39 -2.14 7.67
N TYR A 382 29.37 -2.47 6.82
CA TYR A 382 30.44 -1.63 6.27
C TYR A 382 31.41 -2.54 5.48
N PHE A 383 31.06 -2.91 4.24
CA PHE A 383 32.07 -3.34 3.26
C PHE A 383 31.85 -2.80 1.84
N ALA A 384 30.94 -1.83 1.65
CA ALA A 384 30.79 -1.15 0.36
C ALA A 384 31.56 0.19 0.27
N ASP A 385 31.88 0.86 1.39
CA ASP A 385 32.50 2.21 1.38
C ASP A 385 33.90 2.30 1.99
N MET A 386 34.63 1.19 2.17
CA MET A 386 35.93 1.22 2.88
C MET A 386 37.08 0.46 2.20
N ILE A 387 37.14 0.48 0.87
CA ILE A 387 38.34 0.02 0.13
C ILE A 387 39.51 1.02 0.20
N TRP A 388 39.40 2.18 0.87
CA TRP A 388 40.48 3.19 0.86
C TRP A 388 41.11 3.57 2.19
N ILE A 389 40.72 2.99 3.32
CA ILE A 389 41.40 3.28 4.60
C ILE A 389 41.47 2.00 5.44
N CYS A 390 42.38 1.09 5.07
CA CYS A 390 43.12 0.19 5.98
C CYS A 390 44.02 -0.80 5.21
N ASN A 391 44.80 -0.33 4.22
CA ASN A 391 45.99 -1.07 3.76
C ASN A 391 47.18 -0.12 3.70
N GLY A 392 47.70 0.23 4.88
CA GLY A 392 49.13 0.46 5.02
C GLY A 392 49.81 -0.90 5.03
N LEU A 393 50.12 -1.44 3.85
CA LEU A 393 51.23 -2.37 3.52
C LEU A 393 50.96 -3.06 2.17
N GLY A 394 51.81 -2.77 1.18
CA GLY A 394 52.27 -3.72 0.16
C GLY A 394 51.31 -4.06 -0.99
N LEU A 395 51.58 -3.47 -2.17
CA LEU A 395 51.23 -4.05 -3.47
C LEU A 395 51.65 -5.53 -3.53
N ILE A 396 50.76 -6.41 -3.97
CA ILE A 396 51.09 -7.48 -4.93
C ILE A 396 49.90 -7.64 -5.90
N ASP A 397 50.18 -7.35 -7.17
CA ASP A 397 49.30 -7.58 -8.32
C ASP A 397 48.99 -9.08 -8.52
N GLY A 398 47.76 -9.36 -8.94
CA GLY A 398 47.47 -10.58 -9.70
C GLY A 398 46.20 -11.30 -9.25
N LEU A 399 45.10 -11.06 -9.96
CA LEU A 399 44.34 -12.10 -10.67
C LEU A 399 43.14 -11.46 -11.35
N LYS A 400 43.26 -11.33 -12.68
CA LYS A 400 42.15 -11.12 -13.61
C LYS A 400 41.39 -12.43 -13.81
N ASP A 401 40.16 -12.25 -14.27
CA ASP A 401 39.40 -13.11 -15.18
C ASP A 401 38.20 -13.93 -14.65
N GLU A 402 37.06 -13.55 -15.26
CA GLU A 402 36.08 -14.42 -15.93
C GLU A 402 35.14 -15.30 -15.10
N LYS A 403 33.88 -14.85 -14.98
CA LYS A 403 32.69 -15.47 -15.63
C LYS A 403 31.40 -14.82 -15.12
N LEU A 404 30.92 -13.84 -15.87
CA LEU A 404 29.57 -13.24 -15.73
C LEU A 404 28.96 -13.18 -17.12
N THR A 405 28.49 -14.33 -17.60
CA THR A 405 27.65 -14.44 -18.79
C THR A 405 26.81 -15.71 -18.70
N ALA A 406 25.53 -15.57 -19.02
CA ALA A 406 24.53 -16.61 -19.27
C ALA A 406 23.66 -17.07 -18.09
N VAL A 407 22.78 -16.20 -17.58
CA VAL A 407 21.38 -16.56 -17.24
C VAL A 407 20.46 -15.33 -17.49
N GLU A 408 20.49 -14.76 -18.69
CA GLU A 408 19.54 -13.72 -19.12
C GLU A 408 18.99 -14.09 -20.50
N SER A 409 18.16 -15.14 -20.55
CA SER A 409 17.17 -15.34 -21.62
C SER A 409 16.33 -16.57 -21.27
N LYS A 410 15.13 -16.35 -20.71
CA LYS A 410 13.94 -17.22 -20.67
C LYS A 410 13.18 -17.03 -19.35
N GLN A 411 12.44 -15.93 -19.24
CA GLN A 411 11.20 -15.86 -18.47
C GLN A 411 10.44 -14.58 -18.83
N ALA A 412 10.06 -14.51 -20.11
CA ALA A 412 9.09 -13.58 -20.65
C ALA A 412 8.09 -14.42 -21.45
N GLU A 413 7.22 -15.15 -20.74
CA GLU A 413 6.03 -15.84 -21.26
C GLU A 413 5.35 -16.57 -20.09
N ALA A 414 4.52 -15.84 -19.32
CA ALA A 414 3.44 -16.37 -18.49
C ALA A 414 2.66 -15.19 -17.87
N VAL A 415 2.14 -14.30 -18.72
CA VAL A 415 1.11 -13.32 -18.33
C VAL A 415 -0.12 -13.62 -19.19
N ALA A 416 -0.93 -14.53 -18.69
CA ALA A 416 -2.35 -14.72 -18.97
C ALA A 416 -2.79 -15.99 -18.23
N VAL A 417 -4.06 -16.00 -17.80
CA VAL A 417 -4.84 -17.16 -17.35
C VAL A 417 -5.03 -17.30 -15.82
N ILE A 418 -6.17 -16.73 -15.37
CA ILE A 418 -7.16 -17.26 -14.39
C ILE A 418 -6.74 -17.22 -12.91
N GLY A 419 -7.50 -16.68 -11.94
CA GLY A 419 -8.94 -16.51 -11.84
C GLY A 419 -9.54 -17.56 -10.90
N THR A 420 -9.27 -17.46 -9.60
CA THR A 420 -10.05 -18.03 -8.46
C THR A 420 -9.58 -17.40 -7.17
#